data_AF-F8QAF7-F1
#
_entry.id   AF-F8QAF7-F1
#
_cell.length_a   1.000
_cell.length_b   1.000
_cell.length_c   1.000
_cell.angle_alpha   90.00
_cell.angle_beta   90.00
_cell.angle_gamma   90.00
#
_symmetry.space_group_name_H-M   'P 1'
#
loop_
_entity.id
_entity.type
_entity.pdbx_description
1 polymer ?
#
loop_
_entity_poly.entity_id
_entity_poly.type
_entity_poly.pdbx_seq_one_letter_code
_entity_poly.pdbx_strand_id
1 'polypeptide(L)'
;DLLVQQRSKLEFLQVDLSSPTLGLSQDALTELRSQLTHIIHVAWHLNFNLTLESFKREHVAGVRHLIDLALSSTRLIPPQYIFISSIGAVSHFSESLSVPEREFKDHSLPGNQGYAEAKYVAERIIDEACHRSGLNATVIRAGQLSGSTVNGFWTPSEYIPILFTSSHKLNLVPNEFP
;
A
#
# COMPACT_ATOMS: atom_id res chain seq x y z
N ASP A 1 7.54 24.12 7.19
CA ASP A 1 7.57 23.00 6.25
C ASP A 1 8.45 21.90 6.84
N LEU A 2 7.85 20.76 7.20
CA LEU A 2 8.54 19.66 7.89
C LEU A 2 9.67 19.07 7.02
N LEU A 3 9.49 19.05 5.70
CA LEU A 3 10.49 18.55 4.76
C LEU A 3 11.75 19.43 4.75
N VAL A 4 11.57 20.75 4.82
CA VAL A 4 12.68 21.71 4.93
C VAL A 4 13.41 21.53 6.26
N GLN A 5 12.68 21.32 7.36
CA GLN A 5 13.27 21.14 8.69
C GLN A 5 14.06 19.83 8.84
N GLN A 6 13.67 18.77 8.13
CA GLN A 6 14.30 17.44 8.22
C GLN A 6 15.18 17.11 7.01
N ARG A 7 15.53 18.09 6.17
CA ARG A 7 16.24 17.87 4.89
C ARG A 7 17.53 17.06 5.01
N SER A 8 18.26 17.19 6.11
CA SER A 8 19.50 16.41 6.35
C SER A 8 19.26 14.91 6.56
N LYS A 9 18.01 14.49 6.78
CA LYS A 9 17.61 13.08 6.95
C LYS A 9 16.90 12.51 5.71
N LEU A 10 16.81 13.30 4.63
CA LEU A 10 16.02 12.95 3.45
C LEU A 10 16.93 12.83 2.23
N GLU A 11 16.80 11.70 1.56
CA GLU A 11 17.32 11.48 0.22
C GLU A 11 16.16 11.11 -0.70
N PHE A 12 16.11 11.72 -1.88
CA PHE A 12 15.06 11.49 -2.85
C PHE A 12 15.62 10.71 -4.02
N LEU A 13 15.09 9.50 -4.23
CA LEU A 13 15.44 8.65 -5.35
C LEU A 13 14.24 8.55 -6.28
N GLN A 14 14.46 8.75 -7.57
CA GLN A 14 13.46 8.47 -8.59
C GLN A 14 13.41 6.97 -8.83
N VAL A 15 12.23 6.36 -8.62
CA VAL A 15 12.02 4.93 -8.75
C VAL A 15 10.97 4.60 -9.81
N ASP A 16 11.17 3.49 -10.51
CA ASP A 16 10.19 2.83 -11.38
C ASP A 16 9.91 1.44 -10.82
N LEU A 17 8.76 1.29 -10.14
CA LEU A 17 8.35 0.02 -9.53
C LEU A 17 8.09 -1.09 -10.55
N SER A 18 7.87 -0.75 -11.83
CA SER A 18 7.73 -1.75 -12.88
C SER A 18 9.07 -2.36 -13.31
N SER A 19 10.19 -1.78 -12.90
CA SER A 19 11.53 -2.28 -13.19
C SER A 19 12.07 -3.15 -12.04
N PRO A 20 12.69 -4.32 -12.34
CA PRO A 20 13.36 -5.15 -11.34
C PRO A 20 14.50 -4.45 -10.58
N THR A 21 15.11 -3.42 -11.18
CA THR A 21 16.14 -2.60 -10.56
C THR A 21 15.56 -1.35 -9.89
N LEU A 22 14.24 -1.24 -9.83
CA LEU A 22 13.50 -0.05 -9.41
C LEU A 22 13.86 1.21 -10.23
N GLY A 23 14.48 1.04 -11.40
CA GLY A 23 15.02 2.15 -12.20
C GLY A 23 16.25 2.84 -11.60
N LEU A 24 16.84 2.27 -10.54
CA LEU A 24 17.97 2.84 -9.82
C LEU A 24 19.32 2.47 -10.45
N SER A 25 20.33 3.30 -10.20
CA SER A 25 21.71 2.98 -10.55
C SER A 25 22.24 1.81 -9.72
N GLN A 26 23.27 1.15 -10.22
CA GLN A 26 23.90 0.03 -9.52
C GLN A 26 24.50 0.47 -8.16
N ASP A 27 25.05 1.69 -8.10
CA ASP A 27 25.61 2.25 -6.87
C ASP A 27 24.51 2.45 -5.81
N ALA A 28 23.39 3.07 -6.20
CA ALA A 28 22.25 3.28 -5.31
C ALA A 28 21.66 1.95 -4.80
N LEU A 29 21.52 0.95 -5.67
CA LEU A 29 21.07 -0.38 -5.25
C LEU A 29 22.04 -1.06 -4.27
N THR A 30 23.34 -0.90 -4.50
CA THR A 30 24.38 -1.47 -3.63
C THR A 30 24.35 -0.82 -2.25
N GLU A 31 24.20 0.51 -2.22
CA GLU A 31 24.03 1.26 -0.99
C GLU A 31 22.77 0.81 -0.24
N LEU A 32 21.60 0.80 -0.90
CA LEU A 32 20.34 0.37 -0.31
C LEU A 32 20.43 -1.04 0.27
N ARG A 33 21.00 -2.01 -0.46
CA ARG A 33 21.18 -3.38 0.04
C ARG A 33 21.98 -3.46 1.35
N SER A 34 22.95 -2.57 1.53
CA SER A 34 23.80 -2.56 2.72
C SER A 34 23.20 -1.80 3.90
N GLN A 35 22.45 -0.72 3.64
CA GLN A 35 22.01 0.20 4.68
C GLN A 35 20.54 0.07 5.06
N LEU A 36 19.70 -0.41 4.14
CA LEU A 36 18.25 -0.42 4.32
C LEU A 36 17.86 -1.33 5.51
N THR A 37 16.94 -0.82 6.34
CA THR A 37 16.44 -1.54 7.52
C THR A 37 14.95 -1.78 7.45
N HIS A 38 14.20 -0.90 6.78
CA HIS A 38 12.77 -0.96 6.65
C HIS A 38 12.36 -0.49 5.25
N ILE A 39 11.36 -1.15 4.67
CA ILE A 39 10.63 -0.68 3.50
C ILE A 39 9.22 -0.40 3.96
N ILE A 40 8.76 0.85 3.89
CA ILE A 40 7.37 1.22 4.16
C ILE A 40 6.70 1.49 2.81
N HIS A 41 6.04 0.46 2.29
CA HIS A 41 5.37 0.49 1.00
C HIS A 41 3.93 1.00 1.13
N VAL A 42 3.77 2.32 0.98
CA VAL A 42 2.47 3.02 0.95
C VAL A 42 2.03 3.35 -0.48
N ALA A 43 2.99 3.50 -1.41
CA ALA A 43 2.77 3.98 -2.77
C ALA A 43 1.82 3.03 -3.54
N TRP A 44 0.63 3.54 -3.88
CA TRP A 44 -0.36 2.78 -4.64
C TRP A 44 -1.31 3.73 -5.39
N HIS A 45 -1.68 3.39 -6.61
CA HIS A 45 -2.69 4.14 -7.36
C HIS A 45 -4.09 3.80 -6.81
N LEU A 46 -4.76 4.75 -6.16
CA LEU A 46 -6.11 4.53 -5.64
C LEU A 46 -7.14 4.80 -6.75
N ASN A 47 -7.62 3.74 -7.40
CA ASN A 47 -8.65 3.85 -8.43
C ASN A 47 -9.55 2.61 -8.48
N PHE A 48 -10.80 2.77 -8.08
CA PHE A 48 -11.77 1.67 -7.99
C PHE A 48 -12.37 1.26 -9.34
N ASN A 49 -12.16 2.06 -10.40
CA ASN A 49 -12.69 1.80 -11.74
C ASN A 49 -11.75 0.95 -12.61
N LEU A 50 -10.54 0.66 -12.12
CA LEU A 50 -9.54 -0.12 -12.86
C LEU A 50 -9.69 -1.61 -12.59
N THR A 51 -9.24 -2.41 -13.57
CA THR A 51 -9.13 -3.87 -13.45
C THR A 51 -7.82 -4.26 -12.75
N LEU A 52 -7.73 -5.48 -12.23
CA LEU A 52 -6.49 -6.03 -11.66
C LEU A 52 -5.30 -5.92 -12.63
N GLU A 53 -5.50 -6.17 -13.93
CA GLU A 53 -4.43 -6.12 -14.93
C GLU A 53 -3.79 -4.72 -15.00
N SER A 54 -4.56 -3.65 -14.78
CA SER A 54 -4.05 -2.28 -14.75
C SER A 54 -3.05 -2.04 -13.61
N PHE A 55 -3.15 -2.79 -12.50
CA PHE A 55 -2.23 -2.69 -11.36
C PHE A 55 -1.00 -3.59 -11.49
N LYS A 56 -1.02 -4.55 -12.41
CA LYS A 56 -0.02 -5.62 -12.48
C LYS A 56 1.38 -5.09 -12.76
N ARG A 57 1.52 -4.23 -13.78
CA ARG A 57 2.81 -3.76 -14.28
C ARG A 57 3.58 -2.96 -13.22
N GLU A 58 2.91 -2.07 -12.50
CA GLU A 58 3.59 -1.14 -11.59
C GLU A 58 3.47 -1.59 -10.14
N HIS A 59 2.25 -1.87 -9.67
CA HIS A 59 2.02 -2.11 -8.25
C HIS A 59 2.28 -3.56 -7.84
N VAL A 60 1.74 -4.54 -8.57
CA VAL A 60 1.95 -5.95 -8.23
C VAL A 60 3.41 -6.35 -8.48
N ALA A 61 3.99 -5.96 -9.61
CA ALA A 61 5.41 -6.15 -9.87
C ALA A 61 6.28 -5.40 -8.84
N GLY A 62 5.89 -4.16 -8.49
CA GLY A 62 6.58 -3.36 -7.47
C GLY A 62 6.66 -4.04 -6.11
N VAL A 63 5.61 -4.74 -5.68
CA VAL A 63 5.64 -5.56 -4.45
C VAL A 63 6.76 -6.60 -4.55
N ARG A 64 6.81 -7.37 -5.63
CA ARG A 64 7.87 -8.37 -5.86
C ARG A 64 9.26 -7.73 -5.87
N HIS A 65 9.45 -6.65 -6.64
CA HIS A 65 10.75 -6.00 -6.78
C HIS A 65 11.26 -5.40 -5.45
N LEU A 66 10.38 -4.82 -4.64
CA LEU A 66 10.77 -4.31 -3.32
C LEU A 66 11.06 -5.46 -2.33
N ILE A 67 10.34 -6.57 -2.41
CA ILE A 67 10.69 -7.78 -1.64
C ILE A 67 12.05 -8.31 -2.07
N ASP A 68 12.35 -8.35 -3.38
CA ASP A 68 13.66 -8.73 -3.89
C ASP A 68 14.77 -7.82 -3.35
N LEU A 69 14.52 -6.51 -3.29
CA LEU A 69 15.46 -5.57 -2.67
C LEU A 69 15.70 -5.93 -1.21
N ALA A 70 14.64 -6.15 -0.41
CA ALA A 70 14.78 -6.52 1.00
C ALA A 70 15.56 -7.84 1.18
N LEU A 71 15.19 -8.89 0.43
CA LEU A 71 15.86 -10.20 0.53
C LEU A 71 17.29 -10.20 -0.02
N SER A 72 17.64 -9.25 -0.89
CA SER A 72 19.00 -9.07 -1.40
C SER A 72 19.91 -8.25 -0.47
N SER A 73 19.42 -7.87 0.71
CA SER A 73 20.21 -7.14 1.69
C SER A 73 21.41 -7.95 2.18
N THR A 74 22.53 -7.27 2.42
CA THR A 74 23.74 -7.88 2.98
C THR A 74 23.77 -7.89 4.51
N ARG A 75 22.69 -7.44 5.16
CA ARG A 75 22.56 -7.42 6.62
C ARG A 75 22.27 -8.83 7.14
N LEU A 76 22.65 -9.08 8.40
CA LEU A 76 22.39 -10.36 9.09
C LEU A 76 20.89 -10.67 9.20
N ILE A 77 20.06 -9.64 9.43
CA ILE A 77 18.61 -9.75 9.47
C ILE A 77 18.07 -8.97 8.26
N PRO A 78 17.24 -9.61 7.40
CA PRO A 78 16.61 -8.92 6.29
C PRO A 78 15.78 -7.72 6.78
N PRO A 79 15.71 -6.64 5.98
CA PRO A 79 14.87 -5.49 6.29
C PRO A 79 13.41 -5.85 6.53
N GLN A 80 12.77 -5.12 7.43
CA GLN A 80 11.33 -5.27 7.63
C GLN A 80 10.56 -4.68 6.45
N TYR A 81 9.67 -5.46 5.86
CA TYR A 81 8.78 -5.03 4.80
C TYR A 81 7.39 -4.71 5.32
N ILE A 82 7.01 -3.44 5.34
CA ILE A 82 5.71 -2.98 5.82
C ILE A 82 4.87 -2.58 4.61
N PHE A 83 3.75 -3.25 4.40
CA PHE A 83 2.83 -2.97 3.30
C PHE A 83 1.52 -2.41 3.81
N ILE A 84 1.11 -1.27 3.26
CA ILE A 84 -0.22 -0.71 3.51
C ILE A 84 -1.19 -1.31 2.50
N SER A 85 -1.93 -2.32 2.97
CA SER A 85 -3.04 -2.92 2.24
C SER A 85 -4.36 -2.20 2.55
N SER A 86 -5.47 -2.81 2.16
CA SER A 86 -6.82 -2.29 2.35
C SER A 86 -7.74 -3.36 2.92
N ILE A 87 -8.73 -2.95 3.71
CA ILE A 87 -9.86 -3.83 4.08
C ILE A 87 -10.58 -4.41 2.86
N GLY A 88 -10.49 -3.75 1.69
CA GLY A 88 -11.05 -4.25 0.43
C GLY A 88 -10.48 -5.61 0.01
N ALA A 89 -9.28 -5.98 0.43
CA ALA A 89 -8.68 -7.29 0.14
C ALA A 89 -9.46 -8.46 0.78
N VAL A 90 -10.33 -8.17 1.75
CA VAL A 90 -11.11 -9.15 2.52
C VAL A 90 -12.57 -8.72 2.69
N SER A 91 -13.09 -7.85 1.83
CA SER A 91 -14.43 -7.24 2.02
C SER A 91 -15.60 -8.22 1.92
N HIS A 92 -15.42 -9.37 1.29
CA HIS A 92 -16.46 -10.43 1.24
C HIS A 92 -16.32 -11.48 2.36
N PHE A 93 -15.41 -11.28 3.32
CA PHE A 93 -15.35 -12.14 4.49
C PHE A 93 -16.67 -12.05 5.27
N SER A 94 -17.30 -13.20 5.49
CA SER A 94 -18.65 -13.29 6.08
C SER A 94 -18.79 -14.35 7.17
N GLU A 95 -17.70 -15.02 7.56
CA GLU A 95 -17.73 -16.08 8.58
C GLU A 95 -17.99 -15.57 10.00
N SER A 96 -17.67 -14.30 10.27
CA SER A 96 -17.89 -13.65 11.57
C SER A 96 -18.02 -12.13 11.45
N LEU A 97 -18.50 -11.48 12.52
CA LEU A 97 -18.64 -10.02 12.60
C LEU A 97 -17.31 -9.27 12.51
N SER A 98 -16.22 -9.90 12.96
CA SER A 98 -14.87 -9.34 12.92
C SER A 98 -14.00 -10.19 12.00
N VAL A 99 -13.22 -9.53 11.15
CA VAL A 99 -12.25 -10.18 10.26
C VAL A 99 -10.97 -10.45 11.08
N PRO A 100 -10.51 -11.70 11.21
CA PRO A 100 -9.28 -12.00 11.94
C PRO A 100 -8.03 -11.46 11.20
N GLU A 101 -7.06 -10.98 11.98
CA GLU A 101 -5.77 -10.48 11.48
C GLU A 101 -4.82 -11.65 11.16
N ARG A 102 -5.11 -12.35 10.06
CA ARG A 102 -4.30 -13.45 9.54
C ARG A 102 -4.22 -13.43 8.02
N GLU A 103 -3.35 -14.30 7.49
CA GLU A 103 -3.35 -14.60 6.06
C GLU A 103 -4.66 -15.27 5.62
N PHE A 104 -5.07 -14.96 4.39
CA PHE A 104 -6.20 -15.58 3.71
C PHE A 104 -5.74 -16.08 2.34
N LYS A 105 -6.19 -17.29 1.98
CA LYS A 105 -5.87 -17.95 0.69
C LYS A 105 -7.06 -18.01 -0.25
N ASP A 106 -8.24 -17.64 0.25
CA ASP A 106 -9.47 -17.63 -0.51
C ASP A 106 -9.52 -16.38 -1.40
N HIS A 107 -9.43 -16.61 -2.71
CA HIS A 107 -9.43 -15.56 -3.72
C HIS A 107 -10.82 -14.96 -3.99
N SER A 108 -11.88 -15.45 -3.33
CA SER A 108 -13.23 -14.86 -3.43
C SER A 108 -13.48 -13.73 -2.44
N LEU A 109 -12.59 -13.56 -1.46
CA LEU A 109 -12.68 -12.53 -0.41
C LEU A 109 -12.53 -11.07 -0.86
N PRO A 110 -11.71 -10.74 -1.87
CA PRO A 110 -11.57 -9.36 -2.30
C PRO A 110 -12.88 -8.81 -2.89
N GLY A 111 -13.12 -7.52 -2.71
CA GLY A 111 -14.24 -6.84 -3.34
C GLY A 111 -14.19 -6.90 -4.87
N ASN A 112 -15.34 -6.74 -5.52
CA ASN A 112 -15.51 -6.83 -6.98
C ASN A 112 -14.94 -5.61 -7.74
N GLN A 113 -13.69 -5.23 -7.45
CA GLN A 113 -12.99 -4.09 -8.02
C GLN A 113 -11.50 -4.40 -8.12
N GLY A 114 -10.86 -4.02 -9.22
CA GLY A 114 -9.47 -4.40 -9.49
C GLY A 114 -8.47 -3.90 -8.45
N TYR A 115 -8.78 -2.78 -7.79
CA TYR A 115 -7.99 -2.29 -6.66
C TYR A 115 -7.96 -3.29 -5.48
N ALA A 116 -9.12 -3.83 -5.09
CA ALA A 116 -9.24 -4.77 -3.98
C ALA A 116 -8.54 -6.10 -4.30
N GLU A 117 -8.77 -6.61 -5.52
CA GLU A 117 -8.08 -7.78 -6.06
C GLU A 117 -6.56 -7.58 -6.06
N ALA A 118 -6.07 -6.42 -6.50
CA ALA A 118 -4.64 -6.14 -6.56
C ALA A 118 -3.99 -6.04 -5.18
N LYS A 119 -4.69 -5.46 -4.19
CA LYS A 119 -4.24 -5.47 -2.79
C LYS A 119 -4.18 -6.88 -2.22
N TYR A 120 -5.18 -7.72 -2.48
CA TYR A 120 -5.15 -9.12 -2.09
C TYR A 120 -4.01 -9.91 -2.75
N VAL A 121 -3.79 -9.73 -4.05
CA VAL A 121 -2.66 -10.37 -4.77
C VAL A 121 -1.33 -9.95 -4.16
N ALA A 122 -1.16 -8.67 -3.80
CA ALA A 122 0.02 -8.20 -3.09
C ALA A 122 0.21 -8.89 -1.73
N GLU A 123 -0.86 -9.02 -0.93
CA GLU A 123 -0.81 -9.77 0.33
C GLU A 123 -0.36 -11.22 0.11
N ARG A 124 -0.92 -11.91 -0.89
CA ARG A 124 -0.52 -13.29 -1.22
C ARG A 124 0.95 -13.42 -1.62
N ILE A 125 1.50 -12.46 -2.36
CA ILE A 125 2.92 -12.45 -2.73
C ILE A 125 3.79 -12.28 -1.48
N ILE A 126 3.39 -11.40 -0.55
CA ILE A 126 4.09 -11.15 0.71
C ILE A 126 4.04 -12.40 1.59
N ASP A 127 2.86 -12.99 1.79
CA ASP A 127 2.67 -14.23 2.57
C ASP A 127 3.60 -15.35 2.04
N GLU A 128 3.65 -15.52 0.72
CA GLU A 128 4.48 -16.54 0.11
C GLU A 128 5.97 -16.27 0.28
N ALA A 129 6.40 -15.00 0.21
CA ALA A 129 7.78 -14.61 0.45
C ALA A 129 8.19 -14.81 1.93
N CYS A 130 7.28 -14.58 2.88
CA CYS A 130 7.49 -14.89 4.29
C CYS A 130 7.73 -16.40 4.46
N HIS A 131 6.86 -17.24 3.89
CA HIS A 131 6.94 -18.70 4.05
C HIS A 131 8.12 -19.34 3.33
N ARG A 132 8.44 -18.90 2.11
CA ARG A 132 9.47 -19.55 1.28
C ARG A 132 10.86 -18.95 1.41
N SER A 133 10.95 -17.67 1.74
CA SER A 133 12.19 -16.90 1.63
C SER A 133 12.60 -16.21 2.91
N GLY A 134 11.83 -16.37 4.00
CA GLY A 134 12.15 -15.78 5.30
C GLY A 134 12.03 -14.26 5.32
N LEU A 135 11.18 -13.69 4.46
CA LEU A 135 10.87 -12.26 4.52
C LEU A 135 10.26 -11.93 5.89
N ASN A 136 10.76 -10.87 6.54
CA ASN A 136 10.11 -10.28 7.71
C ASN A 136 9.14 -9.20 7.24
N ALA A 137 7.83 -9.46 7.28
CA ALA A 137 6.83 -8.54 6.78
C ALA A 137 5.69 -8.24 7.74
N THR A 138 5.05 -7.09 7.55
CA THR A 138 3.83 -6.67 8.23
C THR A 138 2.86 -6.09 7.20
N VAL A 139 1.65 -6.63 7.15
CA VAL A 139 0.57 -6.14 6.31
C VAL A 139 -0.42 -5.39 7.18
N ILE A 140 -0.71 -4.14 6.83
CA ILE A 140 -1.68 -3.29 7.54
C ILE A 140 -2.86 -3.04 6.61
N ARG A 141 -4.03 -3.63 6.90
CA ARG A 141 -5.26 -3.40 6.12
C ARG A 141 -5.94 -2.13 6.59
N ALA A 142 -5.72 -1.03 5.87
CA ALA A 142 -6.34 0.25 6.21
C ALA A 142 -7.81 0.31 5.73
N GLY A 143 -8.68 0.86 6.58
CA GLY A 143 -10.03 1.27 6.22
C GLY A 143 -10.06 2.67 5.64
N GLN A 144 -11.20 3.37 5.82
CA GLN A 144 -11.30 4.78 5.46
C GLN A 144 -10.32 5.62 6.28
N LEU A 145 -9.40 6.29 5.60
CA LEU A 145 -8.57 7.33 6.22
C LEU A 145 -9.33 8.65 6.24
N SER A 146 -9.24 9.37 7.34
CA SER A 146 -9.87 10.69 7.51
C SER A 146 -8.84 11.80 7.58
N GLY A 147 -9.34 13.04 7.65
CA GLY A 147 -8.52 14.20 7.88
C GLY A 147 -7.73 14.12 9.18
N SER A 148 -6.56 14.75 9.19
CA SER A 148 -5.70 14.84 10.37
C SER A 148 -6.42 15.53 11.53
N THR A 149 -6.35 14.94 12.72
CA THR A 149 -6.92 15.53 13.95
C THR A 149 -6.15 16.75 14.46
N VAL A 150 -4.94 16.99 13.94
CA VAL A 150 -4.06 18.09 14.36
C VAL A 150 -4.30 19.36 13.55
N ASN A 151 -4.45 19.23 12.23
CA ASN A 151 -4.56 20.37 11.32
C ASN A 151 -5.78 20.32 10.38
N GLY A 152 -6.61 19.28 10.49
CA GLY A 152 -7.82 19.11 9.68
C GLY A 152 -7.56 18.80 8.21
N PHE A 153 -6.30 18.62 7.78
CA PHE A 153 -6.01 18.39 6.37
C PHE A 153 -6.56 17.03 5.93
N TRP A 154 -7.41 17.07 4.91
CA TRP A 154 -8.00 15.93 4.22
C TRP A 154 -7.96 16.24 2.72
N THR A 155 -7.49 15.30 1.90
CA THR A 155 -7.48 15.39 0.44
C THR A 155 -8.85 15.83 -0.12
N PRO A 156 -8.98 17.05 -0.68
CA PRO A 156 -10.28 17.57 -1.08
C PRO A 156 -10.97 16.82 -2.23
N SER A 157 -10.20 16.04 -2.98
CA SER A 157 -10.69 15.20 -4.09
C SER A 157 -11.18 13.82 -3.65
N GLU A 158 -11.11 13.48 -2.36
CA GLU A 158 -11.71 12.26 -1.84
C GLU A 158 -13.23 12.40 -1.66
N TYR A 159 -13.94 11.27 -1.68
CA TYR A 159 -15.41 11.28 -1.73
C TYR A 159 -16.06 11.94 -0.50
N ILE A 160 -15.49 11.79 0.71
CA ILE A 160 -16.05 12.40 1.93
C ILE A 160 -15.95 13.94 1.89
N PRO A 161 -14.78 14.56 1.65
CA PRO A 161 -14.70 16.01 1.44
C PRO A 161 -15.58 16.52 0.30
N ILE A 162 -15.68 15.79 -0.82
CA ILE A 162 -16.58 16.13 -1.94
C ILE A 162 -18.04 16.11 -1.48
N LEU A 163 -18.45 15.10 -0.71
CA LEU A 163 -19.80 14.97 -0.19
C LEU A 163 -20.14 16.13 0.74
N PHE A 164 -19.26 16.46 1.70
CA PHE A 164 -19.48 17.58 2.61
C PHE A 164 -19.57 18.92 1.86
N THR A 165 -18.68 19.14 0.89
CA THR A 165 -18.69 20.35 0.07
C THR A 165 -19.96 20.46 -0.76
N SER A 166 -20.40 19.35 -1.38
CA SER A 166 -21.64 19.30 -2.17
C SER A 166 -22.87 19.52 -1.29
N SER A 167 -22.92 18.87 -0.13
CA SER A 167 -24.02 18.99 0.82
C SER A 167 -24.17 20.44 1.31
N HIS A 168 -23.04 21.07 1.63
CA HIS A 168 -23.01 22.48 2.02
C HIS A 168 -23.50 23.40 0.90
N LYS A 169 -23.05 23.19 -0.35
CA LYS A 169 -23.47 24.01 -1.51
C LYS A 169 -24.95 23.85 -1.83
N LEU A 170 -25.49 22.65 -1.67
CA LEU A 170 -26.88 22.34 -2.01
C LEU A 170 -27.87 22.61 -0.86
N ASN A 171 -27.37 22.84 0.36
CA ASN A 171 -28.17 22.85 1.60
C ASN A 171 -29.00 21.57 1.78
N LEU A 172 -28.45 20.43 1.36
CA LEU A 172 -29.06 19.12 1.44
C LEU A 172 -28.02 18.11 1.92
N VAL A 173 -28.44 17.10 2.66
CA VAL A 173 -27.62 15.93 3.02
C VAL A 173 -28.32 14.69 2.46
N PRO A 174 -27.60 13.70 1.91
CA PRO A 174 -28.25 12.49 1.48
C PRO A 174 -28.79 11.72 2.69
N ASN A 175 -29.95 11.09 2.51
CA ASN A 175 -30.54 10.24 3.55
C ASN A 175 -29.77 8.91 3.71
N GLU A 176 -29.01 8.52 2.69
CA GLU A 176 -28.22 7.28 2.64
C GLU A 176 -26.89 7.52 1.91
N PHE A 177 -25.82 6.84 2.33
CA PHE A 177 -24.54 6.84 1.63
C PHE A 177 -24.56 5.79 0.51
N PRO A 178 -23.88 6.04 -0.63
CA PRO A 178 -23.71 5.04 -1.69
C PRO A 178 -22.85 3.84 -1.25
#